data_AF-M0JKE5-F1
#
_entry.id   AF-M0JKE5-F1
#
_cell.length_a   1.000
_cell.length_b   1.000
_cell.length_c   1.000
_cell.angle_alpha   90.00
_cell.angle_beta   90.00
_cell.angle_gamma   90.00
#
_symmetry.space_group_name_H-M   'P 1'
#
loop_
_entity.id
_entity.type
_entity.pdbx_description
1 polymer ?
#
loop_
_entity_poly.entity_id
_entity_poly.type
_entity_poly.pdbx_seq_one_letter_code
_entity_poly.pdbx_strand_id
1 'polypeptide(L)'
;MVSSLPDRPLSKAEVVSDTDRFREFLIDPDAEEAFAISLLGDEEVHALGFVEEDSEWVRFYSENVSNTSDEAMDQFEEEIFEWGKENYGDRIDSGELKFVDTQSDDEDTERVPPEVEAGLEPEYDCPNCDYYKTGVTTGPQSFLEHLQEAHDYDQSEAHSILNS
;
A
#
# COMPACT_ATOMS: atom_id res chain seq x y z
N MET A 1 -4.83 -26.05 8.84
CA MET A 1 -4.23 -25.40 7.67
C MET A 1 -3.37 -24.18 8.01
N VAL A 2 -3.17 -23.83 9.29
CA VAL A 2 -2.08 -22.94 9.74
C VAL A 2 -0.81 -23.75 10.08
N SER A 3 -0.97 -25.02 10.47
CA SER A 3 0.09 -25.97 10.85
C SER A 3 1.08 -26.37 9.75
N SER A 4 0.97 -25.81 8.55
CA SER A 4 1.91 -26.02 7.43
C SER A 4 2.83 -24.82 7.21
N LEU A 5 2.59 -23.71 7.93
CA LEU A 5 3.46 -22.55 7.88
C LEU A 5 4.69 -22.77 8.75
N PRO A 6 5.84 -22.22 8.36
CA PRO A 6 7.06 -22.35 9.14
C PRO A 6 6.96 -21.55 10.44
N ASP A 7 7.77 -21.90 11.43
CA ASP A 7 7.88 -21.24 12.74
C ASP A 7 8.65 -19.90 12.65
N ARG A 8 8.54 -19.21 11.51
CA ARG A 8 9.21 -17.95 11.17
C ARG A 8 8.34 -17.12 10.20
N PRO A 9 8.62 -15.82 10.04
CA PRO A 9 8.07 -15.03 8.95
C PRO A 9 8.34 -15.69 7.59
N LEU A 10 7.39 -15.52 6.66
CA LEU A 10 7.53 -16.06 5.31
C LEU A 10 8.43 -15.13 4.52
N SER A 11 9.39 -15.67 3.77
CA SER A 11 10.15 -14.82 2.86
C SER A 11 9.27 -14.39 1.68
N LYS A 12 9.54 -13.22 1.11
CA LYS A 12 8.86 -12.72 -0.10
C LYS A 12 8.85 -13.75 -1.22
N ALA A 13 9.95 -14.48 -1.41
CA ALA A 13 10.03 -15.56 -2.39
C ALA A 13 9.04 -16.71 -2.12
N GLU A 14 8.73 -17.02 -0.86
CA GLU A 14 7.75 -18.05 -0.49
C GLU A 14 6.32 -17.57 -0.77
N VAL A 15 6.02 -16.30 -0.49
CA VAL A 15 4.72 -15.68 -0.81
C VAL A 15 4.52 -15.61 -2.32
N VAL A 16 5.52 -15.13 -3.06
CA VAL A 16 5.47 -15.00 -4.53
C VAL A 16 5.44 -16.36 -5.24
N SER A 17 5.95 -17.42 -4.62
CA SER A 17 5.91 -18.77 -5.21
C SER A 17 4.50 -19.36 -5.23
N ASP A 18 3.57 -18.84 -4.43
CA ASP A 18 2.20 -19.36 -4.27
C ASP A 18 1.22 -18.17 -4.12
N THR A 19 1.28 -17.21 -5.06
CA THR A 19 0.45 -15.99 -5.09
C THR A 19 -1.05 -16.28 -5.22
N ASP A 20 -1.41 -17.45 -5.74
CA ASP A 20 -2.79 -17.91 -5.80
C ASP A 20 -3.36 -18.21 -4.40
N ARG A 21 -2.49 -18.48 -3.41
CA ARG A 21 -2.89 -18.82 -2.04
C ARG A 21 -2.48 -17.80 -1.01
N PHE A 22 -1.37 -17.10 -1.19
CA PHE A 22 -0.87 -16.13 -0.24
C PHE A 22 -0.81 -14.72 -0.81
N ARG A 23 -1.13 -13.76 0.04
CA ARG A 23 -0.90 -12.34 -0.23
C ARG A 23 -0.25 -11.69 0.98
N GLU A 24 0.83 -10.94 0.77
CA GLU A 24 1.52 -10.18 1.81
C GLU A 24 0.78 -8.88 2.14
N PHE A 25 0.74 -8.52 3.42
CA PHE A 25 0.12 -7.29 3.91
C PHE A 25 1.05 -6.47 4.81
N LEU A 26 1.90 -7.11 5.61
CA LEU A 26 2.89 -6.44 6.45
C LEU A 26 4.25 -7.08 6.23
N ILE A 27 5.22 -6.30 5.78
CA ILE A 27 6.54 -6.78 5.41
C ILE A 27 7.66 -6.02 6.13
N ASP A 28 8.78 -6.70 6.32
CA ASP A 28 10.09 -6.09 6.48
C ASP A 28 10.72 -5.96 5.08
N PRO A 29 10.86 -4.73 4.53
CA PRO A 29 11.44 -4.52 3.21
C PRO A 29 12.95 -4.80 3.18
N ASP A 30 13.65 -4.71 4.31
CA ASP A 30 15.09 -4.95 4.39
C ASP A 30 15.40 -6.45 4.49
N ALA A 31 14.60 -7.22 5.23
CA ALA A 31 14.72 -8.68 5.31
C ALA A 31 13.95 -9.43 4.21
N GLU A 32 13.06 -8.74 3.49
CA GLU A 32 12.13 -9.33 2.53
C GLU A 32 11.24 -10.42 3.18
N GLU A 33 10.72 -10.14 4.37
CA GLU A 33 9.93 -11.09 5.17
C GLU A 33 8.52 -10.55 5.44
N ALA A 34 7.51 -11.40 5.27
CA ALA A 34 6.11 -11.10 5.56
C ALA A 34 5.74 -11.56 6.98
N PHE A 35 5.20 -10.61 7.74
CA PHE A 35 4.72 -10.76 9.12
C PHE A 35 3.20 -10.83 9.21
N ALA A 36 2.48 -10.33 8.20
CA ALA A 36 1.05 -10.57 8.03
C ALA A 36 0.75 -10.93 6.58
N ILE A 37 -0.08 -11.97 6.41
CA ILE A 37 -0.49 -12.49 5.11
C ILE A 37 -1.98 -12.80 5.10
N SER A 38 -2.62 -12.75 3.93
CA SER A 38 -3.85 -13.51 3.73
C SER A 38 -3.55 -14.89 3.17
N LEU A 39 -4.36 -15.87 3.57
CA LEU A 39 -4.37 -17.23 3.06
C LEU A 39 -5.75 -17.50 2.45
N LEU A 40 -5.79 -17.74 1.13
CA LEU A 40 -6.99 -18.13 0.42
C LEU A 40 -7.29 -19.62 0.67
N GLY A 41 -8.43 -19.89 1.30
CA GLY A 41 -9.03 -21.22 1.43
C GLY A 41 -10.11 -21.47 0.37
N ASP A 42 -10.71 -22.67 0.39
CA ASP A 42 -11.78 -23.05 -0.56
C ASP A 42 -13.05 -22.18 -0.43
N GLU A 43 -13.40 -21.76 0.78
CA GLU A 43 -14.67 -21.06 1.08
C GLU A 43 -14.45 -19.73 1.83
N GLU A 44 -13.27 -19.52 2.40
CA GLU A 44 -12.93 -18.38 3.26
C GLU A 44 -11.51 -17.90 2.96
N VAL A 45 -11.29 -16.60 3.05
CA VAL A 45 -9.97 -15.98 3.12
C VAL A 45 -9.63 -15.75 4.59
N HIS A 46 -8.43 -16.11 5.00
CA HIS A 46 -7.98 -15.99 6.38
C HIS A 46 -6.88 -14.94 6.49
N ALA A 47 -7.00 -14.02 7.43
CA ALA A 47 -5.90 -13.15 7.82
C ALA A 47 -5.03 -13.85 8.87
N LEU A 48 -3.74 -13.93 8.58
CA LEU A 48 -2.75 -14.59 9.42
C LEU A 48 -1.66 -13.58 9.79
N GLY A 49 -1.27 -13.60 11.05
CA GLY A 49 -0.21 -12.78 11.60
C GLY A 49 0.83 -13.67 12.26
N PHE A 50 2.11 -13.34 12.09
CA PHE A 50 3.18 -14.03 12.81
C PHE A 50 3.33 -13.38 14.19
N VAL A 51 3.36 -14.16 15.27
CA VAL A 51 3.64 -13.66 16.63
C VAL A 51 5.06 -14.06 16.98
N GLU A 52 5.96 -13.09 17.07
CA GLU A 52 7.39 -13.35 17.30
C GLU A 52 7.66 -14.00 18.67
N GLU A 53 6.92 -13.58 19.70
CA GLU A 53 7.11 -14.08 21.07
C GLU A 53 6.93 -15.59 21.17
N ASP A 54 5.93 -16.12 20.44
CA ASP A 54 5.57 -17.53 20.43
C ASP A 54 6.13 -18.26 19.19
N SER A 55 6.74 -17.52 18.25
CA SER A 55 7.25 -18.02 16.97
C SER A 55 6.19 -18.81 16.19
N GLU A 56 4.95 -18.32 16.18
CA GLU A 56 3.82 -19.01 15.57
C GLU A 56 2.99 -18.09 14.66
N TRP A 57 2.35 -18.70 13.66
CA TRP A 57 1.33 -18.03 12.87
C TRP A 57 -0.02 -18.17 13.55
N VAL A 58 -0.66 -17.04 13.83
CA VAL A 58 -2.01 -16.98 14.39
C VAL A 58 -2.99 -16.51 13.33
N ARG A 59 -4.15 -17.16 13.28
CA ARG A 59 -5.29 -16.68 12.50
C ARG A 59 -6.13 -15.78 13.39
N PHE A 60 -6.23 -14.51 13.02
CA PHE A 60 -6.96 -13.52 13.80
C PHE A 60 -8.28 -13.07 13.15
N TYR A 61 -8.38 -13.10 11.82
CA TYR A 61 -9.60 -12.75 11.10
C TYR A 61 -9.89 -13.72 9.93
N SER A 62 -11.14 -13.81 9.51
CA SER A 62 -11.56 -14.61 8.36
C SER A 62 -12.82 -14.04 7.74
N GLU A 63 -12.86 -14.01 6.40
CA GLU A 63 -13.99 -13.49 5.63
C GLU A 63 -14.39 -14.52 4.57
N ASN A 64 -15.67 -14.56 4.20
CA ASN A 64 -16.12 -15.52 3.19
C ASN A 64 -15.66 -15.07 1.79
N VAL A 65 -15.09 -15.98 0.98
CA VAL A 65 -14.63 -15.61 -0.38
C VAL A 65 -15.77 -15.23 -1.33
N SER A 66 -17.00 -15.65 -1.02
CA SER A 66 -18.19 -15.25 -1.78
C SER A 66 -18.63 -13.82 -1.44
N ASN A 67 -18.11 -13.24 -0.36
CA ASN A 67 -18.36 -11.88 0.08
C ASN A 67 -17.33 -10.94 -0.55
N THR A 68 -17.44 -10.75 -1.87
CA THR A 68 -16.52 -9.92 -2.66
C THR A 68 -16.95 -8.45 -2.71
N SER A 69 -17.73 -7.99 -1.73
CA SER A 69 -18.12 -6.58 -1.65
C SER A 69 -16.92 -5.74 -1.24
N ASP A 70 -16.75 -4.56 -1.83
CA ASP A 70 -15.69 -3.61 -1.42
C ASP A 70 -15.68 -3.41 0.09
N GLU A 71 -16.84 -3.17 0.72
CA GLU A 71 -16.96 -3.02 2.18
C GLU A 71 -16.40 -4.22 2.99
N ALA A 72 -16.52 -5.45 2.47
CA ALA A 72 -16.00 -6.64 3.14
C ALA A 72 -14.48 -6.75 2.98
N MET A 73 -13.95 -6.30 1.85
CA MET A 73 -12.51 -6.25 1.60
C MET A 73 -11.85 -5.12 2.41
N ASP A 74 -12.45 -3.93 2.43
CA ASP A 74 -12.03 -2.81 3.29
C ASP A 74 -11.97 -3.24 4.76
N GLN A 75 -13.01 -3.93 5.25
CA GLN A 75 -13.02 -4.47 6.61
C GLN A 75 -11.93 -5.52 6.83
N PHE A 76 -11.71 -6.43 5.88
CA PHE A 76 -10.66 -7.43 5.97
C PHE A 76 -9.26 -6.79 6.05
N GLU A 77 -9.01 -5.74 5.27
CA GLU A 77 -7.77 -4.98 5.26
C GLU A 77 -7.60 -4.15 6.56
N GLU A 78 -8.68 -3.55 7.06
CA GLU A 78 -8.71 -2.83 8.34
C GLU A 78 -8.33 -3.76 9.51
N GLU A 79 -8.90 -4.95 9.59
CA GLU A 79 -8.58 -5.93 10.64
C GLU A 79 -7.10 -6.32 10.62
N ILE A 80 -6.50 -6.46 9.43
CA ILE A 80 -5.06 -6.72 9.29
C ILE A 80 -4.23 -5.52 9.77
N PHE A 81 -4.65 -4.31 9.43
CA PHE A 81 -3.97 -3.09 9.81
C PHE A 81 -4.01 -2.85 11.33
N GLU A 82 -5.17 -3.05 11.96
CA GLU A 82 -5.33 -2.96 13.41
C GLU A 82 -4.50 -4.01 14.13
N TRP A 83 -4.54 -5.27 13.67
CA TRP A 83 -3.72 -6.34 14.24
C TRP A 83 -2.22 -6.04 14.12
N GLY A 84 -1.77 -5.58 12.95
CA GLY A 84 -0.38 -5.20 12.73
C GLY A 84 0.06 -4.06 13.65
N LYS A 85 -0.77 -3.05 13.86
CA LYS A 85 -0.49 -1.96 14.82
C LYS A 85 -0.44 -2.42 16.26
N GLU A 86 -1.33 -3.32 16.67
CA GLU A 86 -1.36 -3.84 18.04
C GLU A 86 -0.08 -4.63 18.36
N ASN A 87 0.42 -5.41 17.40
CA ASN A 87 1.57 -6.31 17.61
C ASN A 87 2.91 -5.66 17.24
N TYR A 88 2.93 -4.74 16.28
CA TYR A 88 4.14 -4.20 15.68
C TYR A 88 4.19 -2.67 15.59
N GLY A 89 3.33 -1.95 16.33
CA GLY A 89 3.18 -0.50 16.24
C GLY A 89 4.49 0.28 16.26
N ASP A 90 5.41 -0.03 17.18
CA ASP A 90 6.72 0.65 17.26
C ASP A 90 7.60 0.40 16.01
N ARG A 91 7.59 -0.83 15.48
CA ARG A 91 8.37 -1.21 14.29
C ARG A 91 7.80 -0.56 13.03
N ILE A 92 6.47 -0.45 12.95
CA ILE A 92 5.77 0.26 11.87
C ILE A 92 6.05 1.76 11.94
N ASP A 93 5.96 2.39 13.12
CA ASP A 93 6.22 3.83 13.30
C ASP A 93 7.67 4.19 12.96
N SER A 94 8.61 3.31 13.30
CA SER A 94 10.03 3.47 12.94
C SER A 94 10.33 3.28 11.45
N GLY A 95 9.38 2.75 10.67
CA GLY A 95 9.53 2.43 9.25
C GLY A 95 10.25 1.12 8.96
N GLU A 96 10.56 0.32 9.99
CA GLU A 96 11.16 -1.01 9.86
C GLU A 96 10.17 -2.00 9.23
N LEU A 97 8.89 -1.95 9.63
CA LEU A 97 7.83 -2.72 8.97
C LEU A 97 6.92 -1.80 8.16
N LYS A 98 6.46 -2.29 7.01
CA LYS A 98 5.60 -1.54 6.09
C LYS A 98 4.40 -2.36 5.67
N PHE A 99 3.23 -1.72 5.65
CA PHE A 99 2.08 -2.31 5.01
C PHE A 99 2.25 -2.27 3.50
N VAL A 100 1.96 -3.38 2.85
CA VAL A 100 1.94 -3.49 1.39
C VAL A 100 0.62 -2.91 0.92
N ASP A 101 0.68 -1.98 -0.03
CA ASP A 101 -0.52 -1.44 -0.64
C ASP A 101 -1.12 -2.49 -1.58
N THR A 102 -2.27 -3.03 -1.19
CA THR A 102 -2.96 -4.11 -1.88
C THR A 102 -3.89 -3.61 -2.98
N GLN A 103 -3.88 -2.32 -3.32
CA GLN A 103 -4.68 -1.77 -4.42
C GLN A 103 -3.86 -1.29 -5.61
N SER A 104 -2.53 -1.23 -5.50
CA SER A 104 -1.66 -0.79 -6.59
C SER A 104 -0.92 -1.95 -7.25
N ASP A 105 -1.45 -2.41 -8.38
CA ASP A 105 -0.67 -3.06 -9.44
C ASP A 105 0.18 -1.97 -10.13
N ASP A 106 1.11 -1.30 -9.44
CA ASP A 106 2.08 -0.41 -10.07
C ASP A 106 3.23 -0.06 -9.11
N GLU A 107 4.42 0.04 -9.70
CA GLU A 107 5.70 0.37 -9.08
C GLU A 107 5.65 1.65 -8.21
N ASP A 108 6.28 1.59 -7.03
CA ASP A 108 6.95 2.71 -6.36
C ASP A 108 6.18 4.05 -6.26
N THR A 109 5.60 4.38 -5.09
CA THR A 109 5.87 5.61 -4.31
C THR A 109 4.81 5.93 -3.23
N GLU A 110 5.31 6.10 -2.00
CA GLU A 110 4.94 7.12 -0.99
C GLU A 110 3.46 7.53 -0.84
N ARG A 111 2.81 6.95 0.18
CA ARG A 111 1.50 7.35 0.73
C ARG A 111 1.39 8.87 0.93
N VAL A 112 0.48 9.48 0.18
CA VAL A 112 0.08 10.89 0.32
C VAL A 112 -0.83 11.03 1.57
N PRO A 113 -0.63 12.03 2.45
CA PRO A 113 -1.42 12.20 3.67
C PRO A 113 -2.92 12.44 3.40
N PRO A 114 -3.81 12.09 4.35
CA PRO A 114 -5.28 12.00 4.19
C PRO A 114 -6.02 13.32 3.89
N GLU A 115 -5.31 14.43 3.73
CA GLU A 115 -5.90 15.73 3.37
C GLU A 115 -6.34 15.79 1.88
N VAL A 116 -5.97 14.79 1.08
CA VAL A 116 -6.31 14.69 -0.36
C VAL A 116 -7.63 13.95 -0.61
N GLU A 117 -8.14 13.16 0.34
CA GLU A 117 -9.42 12.42 0.21
C GLU A 117 -10.66 13.33 0.14
N ALA A 118 -10.51 14.62 0.44
CA ALA A 118 -11.57 15.61 0.35
C ALA A 118 -11.69 16.25 -1.05
N GLY A 119 -11.48 15.51 -2.14
CA GLY A 119 -11.92 15.89 -3.50
C GLY A 119 -11.56 17.30 -3.98
N LEU A 120 -10.48 17.88 -3.46
CA LEU A 120 -9.91 19.15 -3.88
C LEU A 120 -8.56 18.84 -4.52
N GLU A 121 -8.59 18.12 -5.63
CA GLU A 121 -7.42 17.95 -6.46
C GLU A 121 -7.06 19.34 -7.02
N PRO A 122 -5.87 19.90 -6.73
CA PRO A 122 -5.46 21.15 -7.34
C PRO A 122 -5.29 20.93 -8.85
N GLU A 123 -6.14 21.57 -9.64
CA GLU A 123 -6.03 21.59 -11.09
C GLU A 123 -4.86 22.50 -11.48
N TYR A 124 -3.76 21.89 -11.94
CA TYR A 124 -2.57 22.62 -12.40
C TYR A 124 -2.67 22.90 -13.90
N ASP A 125 -3.18 24.07 -14.27
CA ASP A 125 -3.17 24.56 -15.65
C ASP A 125 -1.80 25.14 -16.02
N CYS A 126 -1.20 24.66 -17.11
CA CYS A 126 0.01 25.28 -17.62
C CYS A 126 -0.29 26.68 -18.20
N PRO A 127 0.41 27.76 -17.77
CA PRO A 127 0.13 29.11 -18.26
C PRO A 127 0.59 29.36 -19.71
N ASN A 128 1.43 28.49 -20.29
CA ASN A 128 2.05 28.71 -21.59
C ASN A 128 1.51 27.83 -22.72
N CYS A 129 0.80 26.75 -22.41
CA CYS A 129 0.23 25.87 -23.41
C CYS A 129 -1.05 25.20 -22.91
N ASP A 130 -1.83 24.63 -23.83
CA ASP A 130 -3.06 23.90 -23.50
C ASP A 130 -2.79 22.49 -22.92
N TYR A 131 -1.56 22.22 -22.45
CA TYR A 131 -1.24 20.98 -21.73
C TYR A 131 -2.06 20.94 -20.44
N TYR A 132 -2.85 19.88 -20.29
CA TYR A 132 -3.80 19.59 -19.21
C TYR A 132 -5.09 20.42 -19.10
N LYS A 133 -5.46 21.16 -20.15
CA LYS A 133 -6.76 21.86 -20.22
C LYS A 133 -8.01 20.96 -20.36
N THR A 134 -7.89 19.68 -20.00
CA THR A 134 -8.89 18.63 -20.25
C THR A 134 -9.35 17.89 -18.99
N GLY A 135 -9.07 18.42 -17.80
CA GLY A 135 -9.71 17.95 -16.56
C GLY A 135 -9.30 16.54 -16.14
N VAL A 136 -8.02 16.18 -16.30
CA VAL A 136 -7.47 14.93 -15.76
C VAL A 136 -6.31 15.29 -14.85
N THR A 137 -6.41 14.86 -13.60
CA THR A 137 -5.55 15.23 -12.50
C THR A 137 -4.24 14.49 -12.59
N THR A 138 -3.14 15.20 -12.38
CA THR A 138 -1.79 14.63 -12.35
C THR A 138 -1.05 15.26 -11.20
N GLY A 139 -0.23 14.45 -10.53
CA GLY A 139 0.52 14.85 -9.36
C GLY A 139 1.46 16.04 -9.62
N PRO A 140 1.80 16.80 -8.57
CA PRO A 140 2.61 18.02 -8.67
C PRO A 140 3.99 17.79 -9.31
N GLN A 141 4.55 16.58 -9.21
CA GLN A 141 5.85 16.26 -9.78
C GLN A 141 5.85 16.28 -11.31
N SER A 142 4.88 15.64 -11.96
CA SER A 142 4.83 15.61 -13.43
C SER A 142 4.48 16.98 -14.02
N PHE A 143 3.75 17.83 -13.29
CA PHE A 143 3.55 19.23 -13.67
C PHE A 143 4.87 20.02 -13.62
N LEU A 144 5.68 19.83 -12.58
CA LEU A 144 6.99 20.46 -12.45
C LEU A 144 7.98 19.97 -13.52
N GLU A 145 7.95 18.69 -13.87
CA GLU A 145 8.75 18.13 -14.97
C GLU A 145 8.33 18.75 -16.30
N HIS A 146 7.03 18.85 -16.58
CA HIS A 146 6.53 19.49 -17.79
C HIS A 146 7.01 20.95 -17.93
N LEU A 147 6.94 21.75 -16.86
CA LEU A 147 7.39 23.13 -16.90
C LEU A 147 8.90 23.23 -17.21
N GLN A 148 9.71 22.33 -16.66
CA GLN A 148 11.15 22.29 -16.91
C GLN A 148 11.46 21.83 -18.34
N GLU A 149 10.83 20.76 -18.82
CA GLU A 149 11.17 20.16 -20.11
C GLU A 149 10.55 20.90 -21.31
N ALA A 150 9.31 21.35 -21.20
CA ALA A 150 8.58 21.96 -22.31
C ALA A 150 8.79 23.49 -22.41
N HIS A 151 9.10 24.13 -21.28
CA HIS A 151 9.14 25.59 -21.18
C HIS A 151 10.44 26.13 -20.59
N ASP A 152 11.42 25.26 -20.29
CA ASP A 152 12.75 25.62 -19.78
C ASP A 152 12.68 26.44 -18.48
N TYR A 153 11.62 26.24 -17.68
CA TYR A 153 11.50 26.89 -16.38
C TYR A 153 12.58 26.39 -15.44
N ASP A 154 13.21 27.31 -14.71
CA ASP A 154 14.12 26.93 -13.65
C ASP A 154 13.32 26.38 -12.45
N GLN A 155 13.91 25.48 -11.66
CA GLN A 155 13.21 24.75 -10.60
C GLN A 155 12.50 25.70 -9.63
N SER A 156 13.10 26.84 -9.32
CA SER A 156 12.50 27.85 -8.44
C SER A 156 11.29 28.57 -9.05
N GLU A 157 11.23 28.71 -10.38
CA GLU A 157 10.11 29.30 -11.09
C GLU A 157 8.95 28.30 -11.23
N ALA A 158 9.27 27.04 -11.56
CA ALA A 158 8.30 25.96 -11.62
C ALA A 158 7.60 25.74 -10.27
N HIS A 159 8.36 25.73 -9.17
CA HIS A 159 7.81 25.64 -7.82
C HIS A 159 6.97 26.87 -7.42
N SER A 160 7.30 28.07 -7.91
CA SER A 160 6.49 29.26 -7.65
C SER A 160 5.14 29.19 -8.36
N ILE A 161 5.09 28.61 -9.56
CA ILE A 161 3.85 28.40 -10.32
C ILE A 161 2.97 27.34 -9.65
N LEU A 162 3.58 26.27 -9.12
CA LEU A 162 2.86 25.21 -8.39
C LEU A 162 2.20 25.72 -7.09
N ASN A 163 2.79 26.71 -6.43
CA ASN A 163 2.32 27.26 -5.15
C ASN A 163 1.53 28.59 -5.28
N SER A 164 1.16 29.00 -6.50
CA SER A 164 0.43 30.25 -6.78
C SER A 164 -1.09 30.08 -6.88
#